data_AF-K5WPR9-F1
#
_entry.id   AF-K5WPR9-F1
#
_cell.length_a   1.000
_cell.length_b   1.000
_cell.length_c   1.000
_cell.angle_alpha   90.00
_cell.angle_beta   90.00
_cell.angle_gamma   90.00
#
_symmetry.space_group_name_H-M   'P 1'
#
loop_
_entity.id
_entity.type
_entity.pdbx_description
1 polymer ?
#
loop_
_entity_poly.entity_id
_entity_poly.type
_entity_poly.pdbx_seq_one_letter_code
_entity_poly.pdbx_strand_id
1 'polypeptide(L)'
;MTLPPDTDRTRYRLPYRLSWIGSEWRTHDTSQGEFNYDPFAFDVGMLGAVFCTEYQHLCRRIPMLAPFLDRMTTRNIPKRFTAAEALEFFERFLPRIPTTDLHARYARDPEARESDYDVYDRWKDLPPDFIEEWKDYKEPRIPLRTILLRWLCSFERMAFIVPAVCLFFYRLTHFRSRTSALPYP
;
A
#
# COMPACT_ATOMS: atom_id res chain seq x y z
N MET A 1 -3.26 -17.26 -11.54
CA MET A 1 -4.60 -17.59 -11.03
C MET A 1 -5.61 -17.15 -12.05
N THR A 2 -6.54 -18.00 -12.47
CA THR A 2 -7.60 -17.62 -13.41
C THR A 2 -8.89 -17.47 -12.61
N LEU A 3 -9.48 -16.28 -12.63
CA LEU A 3 -10.74 -16.01 -11.93
C LEU A 3 -11.91 -16.20 -12.89
N PRO A 4 -13.08 -16.66 -12.40
CA PRO A 4 -14.30 -16.65 -13.18
C PRO A 4 -14.58 -15.24 -13.75
N PRO A 5 -15.13 -15.12 -14.98
CA PRO A 5 -15.37 -13.83 -15.64
C PRO A 5 -16.21 -12.86 -14.81
N ASP A 6 -17.18 -13.38 -14.06
CA ASP A 6 -18.14 -12.60 -13.26
C ASP A 6 -17.64 -12.27 -11.85
N THR A 7 -16.35 -12.50 -11.57
CA THR A 7 -15.78 -12.20 -10.25
C THR A 7 -15.74 -10.69 -10.04
N ASP A 8 -16.55 -10.19 -9.10
CA ASP A 8 -16.44 -8.82 -8.61
C ASP A 8 -15.10 -8.63 -7.88
N ARG A 9 -14.13 -8.07 -8.61
CA ARG A 9 -12.77 -7.83 -8.12
C ARG A 9 -12.74 -6.89 -6.91
N THR A 10 -13.72 -6.00 -6.77
CA THR A 10 -13.75 -5.01 -5.68
C THR A 10 -14.09 -5.63 -4.32
N ARG A 11 -14.78 -6.78 -4.34
CA ARG A 11 -15.18 -7.55 -3.15
C ARG A 11 -14.38 -8.83 -2.97
N TYR A 12 -13.56 -9.20 -3.94
CA TYR A 12 -12.80 -10.44 -3.92
C TYR A 12 -11.72 -10.39 -2.83
N ARG A 13 -11.74 -11.37 -1.93
CA ARG A 13 -10.79 -11.45 -0.82
C ARG A 13 -10.20 -12.84 -0.70
N LEU A 14 -8.91 -12.91 -0.40
CA LEU A 14 -8.19 -14.15 -0.12
C LEU A 14 -7.76 -14.22 1.35
N PRO A 15 -7.56 -15.42 1.92
CA PRO A 15 -6.95 -15.56 3.24
C PRO A 15 -5.57 -14.91 3.28
N TYR A 16 -5.29 -14.14 4.34
CA TYR A 16 -4.04 -13.38 4.48
C TYR A 16 -2.78 -14.22 4.27
N ARG A 17 -2.77 -15.49 4.69
CA ARG A 17 -1.62 -16.40 4.52
C ARG A 17 -1.17 -16.59 3.08
N LEU A 18 -2.06 -16.39 2.11
CA LEU A 18 -1.67 -16.51 0.69
C LEU A 18 -0.78 -15.34 0.24
N SER A 19 -0.80 -14.20 0.93
CA SER A 19 0.13 -13.09 0.68
C SER A 19 1.58 -13.42 1.08
N TRP A 20 1.77 -14.47 1.88
CA TRP A 20 3.11 -14.89 2.33
C TRP A 20 3.85 -15.67 1.27
N ILE A 21 3.14 -16.21 0.27
CA ILE A 21 3.70 -16.99 -0.82
C ILE A 21 4.18 -16.03 -1.91
N GLY A 22 5.48 -15.94 -2.14
CA GLY A 22 6.05 -15.13 -3.22
C GLY A 22 7.31 -14.36 -2.85
N SER A 23 7.48 -13.21 -3.49
CA SER A 23 8.67 -12.33 -3.42
C SER A 23 8.90 -11.72 -2.04
N GLU A 24 10.13 -11.27 -1.76
CA GLU A 24 10.52 -10.55 -0.54
C GLU A 24 9.97 -9.11 -0.49
N TRP A 25 9.56 -8.53 -1.63
CA TRP A 25 9.03 -7.16 -1.75
C TRP A 25 7.58 -7.01 -1.31
N ARG A 26 7.19 -7.71 -0.24
CA ARG A 26 5.80 -7.72 0.26
C ARG A 26 5.45 -6.39 0.87
N THR A 27 4.24 -5.92 0.58
CA THR A 27 3.67 -4.84 1.35
C THR A 27 3.28 -5.32 2.75
N HIS A 28 3.22 -4.37 3.67
CA HIS A 28 2.77 -4.60 5.03
C HIS A 28 1.24 -4.71 5.19
N ASP A 29 0.50 -5.00 4.11
CA ASP A 29 -0.97 -5.04 4.11
C ASP A 29 -1.55 -6.17 4.94
N THR A 30 -0.75 -7.22 5.19
CA THR A 30 -1.15 -8.39 5.97
C THR A 30 -0.21 -8.64 7.15
N SER A 31 0.60 -7.64 7.52
CA SER A 31 1.55 -7.74 8.62
C SER A 31 1.05 -7.08 9.90
N GLN A 32 -0.24 -6.76 10.01
CA GLN A 32 -0.80 -6.03 11.16
C GLN A 32 -2.15 -6.61 11.64
N GLY A 33 -2.39 -7.91 11.40
CA GLY A 33 -3.52 -8.65 11.97
C GLY A 33 -4.70 -8.88 11.01
N GLU A 34 -4.54 -8.59 9.73
CA GLU A 34 -5.55 -8.87 8.71
C GLU A 34 -5.77 -10.38 8.59
N PHE A 35 -7.04 -10.80 8.52
CA PHE A 35 -7.42 -12.19 8.30
C PHE A 35 -7.71 -12.49 6.81
N ASN A 36 -7.93 -11.44 6.01
CA ASN A 36 -8.09 -11.52 4.57
C ASN A 36 -7.43 -10.30 3.89
N TYR A 37 -7.21 -10.37 2.59
CA TYR A 37 -6.64 -9.28 1.80
C TYR A 37 -7.23 -9.22 0.40
N ASP A 38 -7.12 -8.05 -0.23
CA ASP A 38 -7.45 -7.84 -1.64
C ASP A 38 -6.21 -8.18 -2.49
N PRO A 39 -6.23 -9.27 -3.28
CA PRO A 39 -5.04 -9.67 -4.03
C PRO A 39 -4.66 -8.70 -5.14
N PHE A 40 -5.61 -7.98 -5.73
CA PHE A 40 -5.31 -7.05 -6.82
C PHE A 40 -4.66 -5.79 -6.29
N ALA A 41 -5.20 -5.25 -5.19
CA ALA A 41 -4.58 -4.10 -4.53
C ALA A 41 -3.20 -4.48 -3.97
N PHE A 42 -3.04 -5.71 -3.49
CA PHE A 42 -1.76 -6.23 -3.00
C PHE A 42 -0.70 -6.28 -4.10
N ASP A 43 -1.05 -6.79 -5.29
CA ASP A 43 -0.14 -6.81 -6.45
C ASP A 43 0.32 -5.40 -6.84
N VAL A 44 -0.59 -4.42 -6.88
CA VAL A 44 -0.23 -3.02 -7.13
C VAL A 44 0.69 -2.47 -6.04
N GLY A 45 0.41 -2.80 -4.78
CA GLY A 45 1.24 -2.41 -3.65
C GLY A 45 2.66 -2.99 -3.74
N MET A 46 2.78 -4.27 -4.10
CA MET A 46 4.07 -4.92 -4.30
C MET A 46 4.85 -4.31 -5.45
N LEU A 47 4.20 -4.04 -6.58
CA LEU A 47 4.83 -3.35 -7.70
C LEU A 47 5.29 -1.94 -7.30
N GLY A 48 4.47 -1.22 -6.52
CA GLY A 48 4.82 0.07 -5.95
C GLY A 48 6.04 -0.01 -5.03
N ALA A 49 6.15 -1.04 -4.19
CA ALA A 49 7.30 -1.27 -3.32
C ALA A 49 8.58 -1.51 -4.15
N VAL A 50 8.51 -2.32 -5.21
CA VAL A 50 9.62 -2.50 -6.16
C VAL A 50 10.01 -1.18 -6.81
N PHE A 51 9.05 -0.37 -7.25
CA PHE A 51 9.34 0.95 -7.80
C PHE A 51 9.94 1.91 -6.77
N CYS A 52 9.57 1.80 -5.49
CA CYS A 52 10.19 2.59 -4.45
C CYS A 52 11.67 2.23 -4.28
N THR A 53 12.01 0.94 -4.23
CA THR A 53 13.39 0.46 -4.17
C THR A 53 14.25 1.03 -5.31
N GLU A 54 13.68 1.15 -6.51
CA GLU A 54 14.42 1.61 -7.67
C GLU A 54 14.40 3.14 -7.87
N TYR A 55 13.32 3.83 -7.49
CA TYR A 55 13.07 5.20 -7.96
C TYR A 55 12.70 6.22 -6.89
N GLN A 56 12.51 5.83 -5.61
CA GLN A 56 12.05 6.80 -4.59
C GLN A 56 13.02 7.97 -4.38
N HIS A 57 14.32 7.76 -4.57
CA HIS A 57 15.35 8.81 -4.52
C HIS A 57 15.24 9.87 -5.63
N LEU A 58 14.48 9.58 -6.69
CA LEU A 58 14.30 10.48 -7.82
C LEU A 58 13.18 11.49 -7.60
N CYS A 59 12.39 11.39 -6.52
CA CYS A 59 11.27 12.29 -6.26
C CYS A 59 11.70 13.77 -6.28
N ARG A 60 12.90 14.10 -5.80
CA ARG A 60 13.42 15.48 -5.85
C ARG A 60 13.65 16.01 -7.27
N ARG A 61 13.91 15.13 -8.24
CA ARG A 61 14.14 15.48 -9.66
C ARG A 61 12.86 15.37 -10.47
N ILE A 62 12.03 14.38 -10.15
CA ILE A 62 10.76 14.11 -10.81
C ILE A 62 9.68 14.11 -9.71
N PRO A 63 9.17 15.29 -9.30
CA PRO A 63 8.23 15.42 -8.18
C PRO A 63 6.99 14.53 -8.28
N MET A 64 6.50 14.28 -9.49
CA MET A 64 5.34 13.42 -9.74
C MET A 64 5.53 11.95 -9.32
N LEU A 65 6.77 11.50 -9.12
CA LEU A 65 7.02 10.17 -8.54
C LEU A 65 6.54 10.08 -7.09
N ALA A 66 6.59 11.15 -6.30
CA ALA A 66 6.12 11.10 -4.90
C ALA A 66 4.63 10.72 -4.78
N PRO A 67 3.67 11.46 -5.38
CA PRO A 67 2.26 11.08 -5.32
C PRO A 67 1.98 9.75 -6.02
N PHE A 68 2.70 9.42 -7.10
CA PHE A 68 2.55 8.14 -7.79
C PHE A 68 2.91 6.95 -6.90
N LEU A 69 4.12 6.97 -6.33
CA LEU A 69 4.62 5.91 -5.46
C LEU A 69 3.80 5.82 -4.18
N ASP A 70 3.47 6.94 -3.52
CA ASP A 70 2.67 6.93 -2.29
C ASP A 70 1.31 6.30 -2.51
N ARG A 71 0.68 6.61 -3.65
CA ARG A 71 -0.65 6.08 -3.96
C ARG A 71 -0.65 4.63 -4.40
N MET A 72 0.45 4.12 -4.96
CA MET A 72 0.62 2.68 -5.17
C MET A 72 0.88 1.94 -3.85
N THR A 73 1.65 2.52 -2.94
CA THR A 73 2.06 1.86 -1.68
C THR A 73 1.21 2.22 -0.46
N THR A 74 0.14 3.01 -0.63
CA THR A 74 -0.64 3.54 0.50
C THR A 74 -1.21 2.43 1.36
N ARG A 75 -1.22 2.62 2.69
CA ARG A 75 -1.81 1.66 3.64
C ARG A 75 -3.33 1.73 3.66
N ASN A 76 -3.90 2.82 3.12
CA ASN A 76 -5.34 2.95 2.94
C ASN A 76 -5.75 2.25 1.63
N ILE A 77 -6.05 0.95 1.70
CA ILE A 77 -6.34 0.11 0.52
C ILE A 77 -7.41 0.71 -0.40
N PRO A 78 -8.55 1.24 0.09
CA PRO A 78 -9.53 1.93 -0.77
C PRO A 78 -9.00 3.15 -1.53
N LYS A 79 -7.90 3.76 -1.08
CA LYS A 79 -7.25 4.86 -1.77
C LYS A 79 -6.21 4.38 -2.77
N ARG A 80 -5.70 3.15 -2.64
CA ARG A 80 -4.64 2.64 -3.52
C ARG A 80 -5.11 2.61 -4.96
N PHE A 81 -4.23 2.95 -5.88
CA PHE A 81 -4.51 2.76 -7.30
C PHE A 81 -4.85 1.31 -7.62
N THR A 82 -5.78 1.12 -8.53
CA THR A 82 -5.83 -0.08 -9.37
C THR A 82 -4.66 -0.05 -10.37
N ALA A 83 -4.33 -1.20 -10.96
CA ALA A 83 -3.27 -1.26 -11.97
C ALA A 83 -3.55 -0.33 -13.17
N ALA A 84 -4.83 -0.20 -13.56
CA ALA A 84 -5.24 0.69 -14.65
C ALA A 84 -5.09 2.17 -14.27
N GLU A 85 -5.52 2.57 -13.07
CA GLU A 85 -5.35 3.94 -12.58
C GLU A 85 -3.87 4.31 -12.43
N ALA A 86 -3.03 3.39 -11.94
CA ALA A 86 -1.59 3.62 -11.84
C ALA A 86 -0.97 3.87 -13.22
N LEU A 87 -1.33 3.05 -14.23
CA LEU A 87 -0.85 3.24 -15.59
C LEU A 87 -1.32 4.57 -16.18
N GLU A 88 -2.62 4.88 -16.08
CA GLU A 88 -3.17 6.13 -16.59
C GLU A 88 -2.51 7.35 -15.93
N PHE A 89 -2.30 7.29 -14.62
CA PHE A 89 -1.63 8.34 -13.87
C PHE A 89 -0.18 8.53 -14.37
N PHE A 90 0.55 7.43 -14.58
CA PHE A 90 1.92 7.45 -15.10
C PHE A 90 1.99 8.07 -16.50
N GLU A 91 1.15 7.59 -17.42
CA GLU A 91 1.07 8.10 -18.79
C GLU A 91 0.72 9.59 -18.86
N ARG A 92 -0.03 10.10 -17.88
CA ARG A 92 -0.41 11.51 -17.81
C ARG A 92 0.78 12.43 -17.49
N PHE A 93 1.71 12.01 -16.63
CA PHE A 93 2.84 12.87 -16.24
C PHE A 93 4.13 12.57 -17.00
N LEU A 94 4.27 11.37 -17.60
CA LEU A 94 5.47 10.99 -18.36
C LEU A 94 5.87 12.03 -19.43
N PRO A 95 4.95 12.59 -20.26
CA PRO A 95 5.31 13.59 -21.27
C PRO A 95 5.78 14.93 -20.68
N ARG A 96 5.53 15.17 -19.39
CA ARG A 96 5.92 16.40 -18.68
C ARG A 96 7.33 16.31 -18.11
N ILE A 97 7.94 15.12 -18.12
CA ILE A 97 9.31 14.93 -17.65
C ILE A 97 10.27 15.41 -18.75
N PRO A 98 11.21 16.32 -18.44
CA PRO A 98 12.22 16.74 -19.41
C PRO A 98 13.03 15.56 -19.94
N THR A 99 13.29 15.53 -21.25
CA THR A 99 14.13 14.49 -21.89
C THR A 99 15.52 14.40 -21.26
N THR A 100 16.05 15.52 -20.76
CA THR A 100 17.32 15.56 -20.02
C THR A 100 17.29 14.74 -18.74
N ASP A 101 16.17 14.76 -18.01
CA ASP A 101 16.00 13.97 -16.78
C ASP A 101 15.75 12.50 -17.10
N LEU A 102 15.03 12.19 -18.19
CA LEU A 102 14.81 10.81 -18.63
C LEU A 102 16.10 10.08 -19.03
N HIS A 103 17.07 10.80 -19.60
CA HIS A 103 18.37 10.23 -20.00
C HIS A 103 19.48 10.43 -18.95
N ALA A 104 19.18 11.12 -17.85
CA ALA A 104 20.16 11.33 -16.80
C ALA A 104 20.50 10.01 -16.10
N ARG A 105 21.78 9.85 -15.77
CA ARG A 105 22.22 8.79 -14.86
C ARG A 105 22.22 9.32 -13.45
N TYR A 106 21.31 8.83 -12.64
CA TYR A 106 21.26 9.16 -11.22
C TYR A 106 22.05 8.12 -10.44
N ALA A 107 22.94 8.59 -9.56
CA ALA A 107 23.54 7.73 -8.56
C ALA A 107 22.44 7.30 -7.58
N ARG A 108 22.46 6.03 -7.17
CA ARG A 108 21.60 5.56 -6.09
C ARG A 108 21.97 6.33 -4.82
N ASP A 109 20.96 6.97 -4.23
CA ASP A 109 21.08 7.66 -2.95
C ASP A 109 21.29 6.63 -1.83
N PRO A 110 22.36 6.71 -1.02
CA PRO A 110 22.57 5.84 0.13
C PRO A 110 21.38 5.82 1.11
N GLU A 111 20.75 6.98 1.37
CA GLU A 111 19.59 7.09 2.27
C GLU A 111 18.41 6.25 1.74
N ALA A 112 18.14 6.34 0.44
CA ALA A 112 17.07 5.59 -0.21
C ALA A 112 17.37 4.10 -0.33
N ARG A 113 18.65 3.69 -0.35
CA ARG A 113 19.06 2.28 -0.40
C ARG A 113 18.82 1.57 0.93
N GLU A 114 18.97 2.30 2.03
CA GLU A 114 18.87 1.77 3.39
C GLU A 114 17.46 1.94 3.97
N SER A 115 16.63 2.76 3.34
CA SER A 115 15.27 3.03 3.80
C SER A 115 14.25 2.13 3.10
N ASP A 116 13.43 1.45 3.90
CA ASP A 116 12.22 0.78 3.43
C ASP A 116 11.26 1.78 2.77
N TYR A 117 10.44 1.26 1.84
CA TYR A 117 9.52 2.08 1.06
C TYR A 117 8.58 2.93 1.94
N ASP A 118 8.12 2.42 3.08
CA ASP A 118 7.19 3.10 3.98
C ASP A 118 7.86 3.93 5.08
N VAL A 119 9.19 4.07 5.03
CA VAL A 119 10.00 4.90 5.91
C VAL A 119 10.59 6.12 5.19
N TYR A 120 11.00 5.96 3.92
CA TYR A 120 11.63 7.04 3.15
C TYR A 120 10.66 8.22 2.89
N ASP A 121 11.07 9.44 3.24
CA ASP A 121 10.28 10.65 3.00
C ASP A 121 10.46 11.16 1.56
N ARG A 122 9.61 10.65 0.67
CA ARG A 122 9.58 11.02 -0.77
C ARG A 122 9.22 12.48 -1.02
N TRP A 123 8.66 13.16 -0.03
CA TRP A 123 8.19 14.54 -0.12
C TRP A 123 9.19 15.54 0.44
N LYS A 124 10.30 15.04 1.01
CA LYS A 124 11.43 15.83 1.46
C LYS A 124 11.98 16.64 0.28
N ASP A 125 12.20 17.93 0.52
CA ASP A 125 12.75 18.88 -0.45
C ASP A 125 11.90 19.14 -1.71
N LEU A 126 10.61 18.78 -1.72
CA LEU A 126 9.69 19.18 -2.79
C LEU A 126 9.17 20.61 -2.59
N PRO A 127 8.83 21.33 -3.67
CA PRO A 127 8.27 22.68 -3.57
C PRO A 127 6.99 22.71 -2.71
N PRO A 128 6.82 23.67 -1.79
CA PRO A 128 5.64 23.74 -0.92
C PRO A 128 4.31 23.78 -1.67
N ASP A 129 4.24 24.53 -2.77
CA ASP A 129 3.01 24.64 -3.59
C ASP A 129 2.64 23.28 -4.21
N PHE A 130 3.64 22.50 -4.63
CA PHE A 130 3.44 21.14 -5.14
C PHE A 130 2.95 20.21 -4.03
N ILE A 131 3.52 20.30 -2.83
CA ILE A 131 3.08 19.49 -1.69
C ILE A 131 1.61 19.78 -1.38
N GLU A 132 1.19 21.05 -1.40
CA GLU A 132 -0.19 21.44 -1.12
C GLU A 132 -1.15 20.94 -2.21
N GLU A 133 -0.77 21.04 -3.48
CA GLU A 133 -1.56 20.52 -4.62
C GLU A 133 -1.79 19.01 -4.50
N TRP A 134 -0.77 18.25 -4.10
CA TRP A 134 -0.80 16.79 -4.12
C TRP A 134 -0.96 16.14 -2.73
N LYS A 135 -1.28 16.91 -1.69
CA LYS A 135 -1.33 16.44 -0.29
C LYS A 135 -2.22 15.22 -0.05
N ASP A 136 -3.30 15.07 -0.83
CA ASP A 136 -4.24 13.95 -0.69
C ASP A 136 -3.66 12.60 -1.15
N TYR A 137 -2.55 12.63 -1.89
CA TYR A 137 -1.79 11.47 -2.32
C TYR A 137 -0.73 11.07 -1.30
N LYS A 138 -0.33 11.97 -0.41
CA LYS A 138 0.72 11.74 0.57
C LYS A 138 0.30 10.66 1.58
N GLU A 139 1.13 9.65 1.73
CA GLU A 139 0.92 8.61 2.72
C GLU A 139 1.15 9.19 4.14
N PRO A 140 0.16 9.06 5.06
CA PRO A 140 0.34 9.54 6.41
C PRO A 140 1.43 8.74 7.13
N ARG A 141 1.99 9.33 8.19
CA ARG A 141 2.92 8.63 9.09
C ARG A 141 2.30 7.36 9.67
N ILE A 142 3.14 6.39 9.98
CA ILE A 142 2.69 5.11 10.54
C ILE A 142 2.20 5.33 11.98
N PRO A 143 0.93 5.04 12.32
CA PRO A 143 0.45 5.12 13.69
C PRO A 143 1.20 4.12 14.57
N LEU A 144 1.45 4.50 15.83
CA LEU A 144 2.13 3.64 16.81
C LEU A 144 1.45 2.28 16.98
N ARG A 145 0.10 2.23 16.90
CA ARG A 145 -0.66 0.97 16.90
C ARG A 145 -0.22 0.05 15.76
N THR A 146 -0.06 0.58 14.55
CA THR A 146 0.37 -0.20 13.39
C THR A 146 1.81 -0.70 13.59
N ILE A 147 2.71 0.14 14.09
CA ILE A 147 4.08 -0.26 14.41
C ILE A 147 4.07 -1.43 15.41
N LEU A 148 3.29 -1.32 16.49
CA LEU A 148 3.15 -2.38 17.49
C LEU A 148 2.60 -3.68 16.90
N LEU A 149 1.57 -3.59 16.06
CA LEU A 149 0.97 -4.77 15.43
C LEU A 149 1.94 -5.45 14.46
N ARG A 150 2.70 -4.68 13.69
CA ARG A 150 3.77 -5.20 12.84
C ARG A 150 4.86 -5.87 13.65
N TRP A 151 5.29 -5.26 14.74
CA TRP A 151 6.25 -5.84 15.66
C TRP A 151 5.74 -7.16 16.25
N LEU A 152 4.48 -7.20 16.73
CA LEU A 152 3.86 -8.42 17.22
C LEU A 152 3.78 -9.48 16.12
N CYS A 153 3.31 -9.15 14.93
CA CYS A 153 3.19 -10.11 13.83
C CYS A 153 4.54 -10.53 13.23
N SER A 154 5.66 -9.92 13.63
CA SER A 154 6.99 -10.39 13.24
C SER A 154 7.39 -11.69 13.95
N PHE A 155 6.78 -11.98 15.10
CA PHE A 155 6.95 -13.28 15.77
C PHE A 155 6.07 -14.34 15.10
N GLU A 156 6.67 -15.47 14.72
CA GLU A 156 6.03 -16.55 13.97
C GLU A 156 4.65 -16.96 14.52
N ARG A 157 4.54 -17.21 15.84
CA ARG A 157 3.27 -17.58 16.48
C ARG A 157 2.25 -16.44 16.47
N MET A 158 2.69 -15.22 16.67
CA MET A 158 1.81 -14.05 16.75
C MET A 158 1.21 -13.71 15.38
N ALA A 159 1.92 -14.00 14.29
CA ALA A 159 1.39 -13.91 12.92
C ALA A 159 0.15 -14.79 12.67
N PHE A 160 -0.11 -15.78 13.53
CA PHE A 160 -1.34 -16.58 13.52
C PHE A 160 -2.34 -16.15 14.59
N ILE A 161 -1.86 -15.81 15.79
CA ILE A 161 -2.73 -15.43 16.92
C ILE A 161 -3.44 -14.12 16.64
N VAL A 162 -2.72 -13.08 16.19
CA VAL A 162 -3.29 -11.74 16.02
C VAL A 162 -4.44 -11.74 14.98
N PRO A 163 -4.28 -12.30 13.77
CA PRO A 163 -5.41 -12.42 12.82
C PRO A 163 -6.59 -13.23 13.34
N ALA A 164 -6.35 -14.30 14.10
CA ALA A 164 -7.42 -15.11 14.70
C ALA A 164 -8.23 -14.32 15.74
N VAL A 165 -7.54 -13.54 16.58
CA VAL A 165 -8.17 -12.65 17.56
C VAL A 165 -8.97 -11.55 16.86
N CYS A 166 -8.40 -10.92 15.82
CA CYS A 166 -9.11 -9.91 15.02
C CYS A 166 -10.38 -10.47 14.37
N LEU A 167 -10.30 -11.68 13.79
CA LEU A 167 -11.46 -12.35 13.20
C LEU A 167 -12.53 -12.68 14.24
N PHE A 168 -12.13 -13.13 15.43
CA PHE A 168 -13.06 -13.42 16.53
C PHE A 168 -13.86 -12.18 16.93
N PHE A 169 -13.19 -11.05 17.18
CA PHE A 169 -13.87 -9.80 17.52
C PHE A 169 -14.73 -9.26 16.38
N TYR A 170 -14.26 -9.35 15.13
CA TYR A 170 -15.05 -8.97 13.95
C TYR A 170 -16.37 -9.77 13.87
N ARG A 171 -16.32 -11.08 14.12
CA ARG A 171 -17.52 -11.93 14.13
C ARG A 171 -18.47 -11.56 15.27
N LEU A 172 -17.96 -11.26 16.47
CA LEU A 172 -18.79 -10.85 17.60
C LEU A 172 -19.54 -9.55 17.35
N THR A 173 -18.88 -8.53 16.77
CA THR A 173 -19.51 -7.24 16.48
C THR A 173 -20.52 -7.35 15.34
N HIS A 174 -20.22 -8.13 14.30
CA HIS A 174 -21.14 -8.36 13.19
C HIS A 174 -22.33 -9.26 13.57
N PHE A 175 -22.15 -10.18 14.53
CA PHE A 175 -23.26 -10.95 15.07
C PHE A 175 -24.22 -10.05 15.85
N ARG A 176 -23.68 -9.15 16.69
CA ARG A 176 -24.46 -8.16 17.44
C ARG A 176 -25.25 -7.21 16.53
N SER A 177 -24.66 -6.72 15.44
CA SER A 177 -25.36 -5.84 14.50
C SER A 177 -26.54 -6.51 13.78
N ARG A 178 -26.47 -7.84 13.56
CA ARG A 178 -27.58 -8.63 13.01
C ARG A 178 -28.69 -8.90 14.03
N THR A 179 -28.36 -9.13 15.29
CA THR A 179 -29.36 -9.37 16.34
C THR A 179 -30.12 -8.10 16.74
N SER A 180 -29.52 -6.92 16.56
CA SER A 180 -30.19 -5.63 16.78
C SER A 180 -31.16 -5.23 15.66
N ALA A 181 -31.22 -6.00 14.56
CA ALA A 181 -32.07 -5.76 13.40
C ALA A 181 -33.28 -6.72 13.34
N LEU A 182 -33.73 -7.23 14.49
CA LEU A 182 -35.02 -7.92 14.59
C LEU A 182 -36.12 -6.87 14.73
N PRO A 183 -37.17 -6.87 13.87
CA PRO A 183 -38.33 -6.03 14.10
C PRO A 183 -39.02 -6.52 15.37
N TYR A 184 -39.27 -5.60 16.32
CA TYR A 184 -40.19 -5.85 17.42
C TYR A 184 -41.57 -6.23 16.85
N PRO A 185 -42.32 -7.12 17.53
CA PRO A 185 -43.56 -7.72 17.02
C PRO A 185 -44.67 -6.70 16.74
#